data_AF-A0A1Y2UMF3-F1
#
_entry.id   AF-A0A1Y2UMF3-F1
#
_cell.length_a   1.000
_cell.length_b   1.000
_cell.length_c   1.000
_cell.angle_alpha   90.00
_cell.angle_beta   90.00
_cell.angle_gamma   90.00
#
_symmetry.space_group_name_H-M   'P 1'
#
loop_
_entity.id
_entity.type
_entity.pdbx_description
1 polymer ?
#
loop_
_entity_poly.entity_id
_entity_poly.type
_entity_poly.pdbx_seq_one_letter_code
_entity_poly.pdbx_strand_id
1 'polypeptide(L)'
;MFSFATPSVYQSSKCFVTYGVMSHLEPGQVPTKGKPWSALLGQDFVHKVDLILPEELLQLVKDKITGDPSRAPVFYKVIMKLGQILEGHFFTEYIKRGVLMMYLDKETYERAGLVGKPHGVKGKRGLKPRWIVQFELRSPSMLHGKKGFDRLAYACKNVFNTPITWLFHNLSKTPVPDPLLRHYPTKYTSHAGVTDGLFTKVPSLKPPPAILESQNRLDLNEFATDIYEWLSLIRLESPRVNVSDKIDPYLSGYAVPGNPEDVQEGKLCRISWQGFIPPKWTQQILADVILALPSKSWFSLSVTSFARGIIGDSADCTILRPPSAPGEYILWDIRRHD
;
A
#
# COMPACT_ATOMS: atom_id res chain seq x y z
N MET A 1 15.56 -17.81 7.38
CA MET A 1 14.76 -18.11 6.17
C MET A 1 13.31 -18.19 6.59
N PHE A 2 12.50 -17.17 6.27
CA PHE A 2 11.07 -17.23 6.52
C PHE A 2 10.42 -17.93 5.32
N SER A 3 10.00 -19.19 5.50
CA SER A 3 9.20 -19.87 4.50
C SER A 3 7.77 -19.34 4.59
N PHE A 4 7.34 -18.58 3.58
CA PHE A 4 5.94 -18.21 3.44
C PHE A 4 5.16 -19.39 2.86
N ALA A 5 3.96 -19.63 3.38
CA ALA A 5 3.07 -20.63 2.83
C ALA A 5 2.69 -20.23 1.40
N THR A 6 2.83 -21.15 0.45
CA THR A 6 2.44 -20.95 -0.95
C THR A 6 0.93 -20.68 -1.00
N PRO A 7 0.47 -19.53 -1.52
CA PRO A 7 -0.96 -19.27 -1.66
C PRO A 7 -1.61 -20.32 -2.56
N SER A 8 -2.82 -20.77 -2.22
CA SER A 8 -3.53 -21.75 -3.03
C SER A 8 -3.91 -21.13 -4.39
N VAL A 9 -3.62 -21.83 -5.48
CA VAL A 9 -3.84 -21.43 -6.89
C VAL A 9 -5.28 -20.99 -7.23
N TYR A 10 -6.26 -21.23 -6.35
CA TYR A 10 -7.69 -21.04 -6.63
C TYR A 10 -8.36 -19.83 -5.96
N GLN A 11 -7.61 -18.90 -5.37
CA GLN A 11 -8.16 -17.64 -4.84
C GLN A 11 -7.24 -16.47 -5.19
N SER A 12 -7.43 -15.90 -6.38
CA SER A 12 -6.69 -14.71 -6.81
C SER A 12 -7.33 -13.44 -6.25
N SER A 13 -6.51 -12.52 -5.72
CA SER A 13 -6.94 -11.15 -5.43
C SER A 13 -7.53 -10.53 -6.71
N LYS A 14 -8.65 -9.80 -6.59
CA LYS A 14 -9.30 -9.19 -7.75
C LYS A 14 -8.62 -7.87 -8.09
N CYS A 15 -8.09 -7.76 -9.31
CA CYS A 15 -7.60 -6.51 -9.87
C CYS A 15 -8.75 -5.79 -10.59
N PHE A 16 -9.01 -4.54 -10.22
CA PHE A 16 -9.96 -3.67 -10.91
C PHE A 16 -9.19 -2.63 -11.71
N VAL A 17 -9.27 -2.70 -13.03
CA VAL A 17 -8.71 -1.70 -13.93
C VAL A 17 -9.70 -0.54 -14.09
N THR A 18 -9.19 0.69 -14.09
CA THR A 18 -9.96 1.90 -14.40
C THR A 18 -9.13 2.82 -15.25
N TYR A 19 -9.60 3.12 -16.45
CA TYR A 19 -9.11 4.25 -17.25
C TYR A 19 -10.04 5.45 -17.02
N GLY A 20 -9.48 6.62 -16.73
CA GLY A 20 -10.28 7.79 -16.40
C GLY A 20 -9.53 9.10 -16.51
N VAL A 21 -10.23 10.17 -16.17
CA VAL A 21 -9.70 11.53 -16.16
C VAL A 21 -9.60 12.03 -14.71
N MET A 22 -8.43 12.52 -14.32
CA MET A 22 -8.18 13.18 -13.04
C MET A 22 -8.84 14.56 -13.03
N SER A 23 -9.44 14.91 -11.90
CA SER A 23 -9.87 16.29 -11.65
C SER A 23 -8.66 17.24 -11.62
N HIS A 24 -8.86 18.49 -12.03
CA HIS A 24 -7.86 19.53 -11.87
C HIS A 24 -7.39 19.63 -10.41
N LEU A 25 -6.08 19.74 -10.21
CA LEU A 25 -5.46 19.85 -8.89
C LEU A 25 -5.20 21.32 -8.55
N GLU A 26 -5.73 21.76 -7.42
CA GLU A 26 -5.36 23.05 -6.85
C GLU A 26 -4.20 22.89 -5.86
N PRO A 27 -3.16 23.76 -5.91
CA PRO A 27 -2.08 23.72 -4.94
C PRO A 27 -2.60 23.76 -3.49
N GLY A 28 -2.23 22.77 -2.68
CA GLY A 28 -2.62 22.69 -1.27
C GLY A 28 -3.97 22.03 -0.99
N GLN A 29 -4.77 21.69 -2.00
CA GLN A 29 -6.01 20.93 -1.83
C GLN A 29 -5.98 19.60 -2.59
N VAL A 30 -5.66 18.51 -1.87
CA VAL A 30 -5.64 17.17 -2.45
C VAL A 30 -7.06 16.56 -2.43
N PRO A 31 -7.64 16.15 -3.58
CA PRO A 31 -9.00 15.63 -3.64
C PRO A 31 -9.13 14.34 -2.84
N THR A 32 -10.15 14.23 -1.98
CA THR A 32 -10.36 13.05 -1.11
C THR A 32 -11.38 12.05 -1.68
N LYS A 33 -12.12 12.47 -2.70
CA LYS A 33 -13.18 11.70 -3.37
C LYS A 33 -12.79 11.41 -4.81
N GLY A 34 -13.41 10.38 -5.37
CA GLY A 34 -13.17 9.95 -6.75
C GLY A 34 -11.85 9.21 -6.91
N LYS A 35 -11.76 8.40 -7.96
CA LYS A 35 -10.52 7.72 -8.35
C LYS A 35 -9.59 8.71 -9.07
N PRO A 36 -8.27 8.61 -8.89
CA PRO A 36 -7.57 7.55 -8.15
C PRO A 36 -7.42 7.82 -6.64
N TRP A 37 -7.82 8.99 -6.15
CA TRP A 37 -7.59 9.44 -4.77
C TRP A 37 -8.22 8.57 -3.69
N SER A 38 -9.47 8.17 -3.88
CA SER A 38 -10.17 7.30 -2.92
C SER A 38 -9.56 5.89 -2.86
N ALA A 39 -8.92 5.42 -3.93
CA ALA A 39 -8.24 4.13 -3.96
C ALA A 39 -6.96 4.15 -3.12
N LEU A 40 -6.23 5.27 -3.12
CA LEU A 40 -5.08 5.49 -2.25
C LEU A 40 -5.48 5.62 -0.79
N LEU A 41 -6.50 6.43 -0.49
CA LEU A 41 -7.01 6.61 0.88
C LEU A 41 -7.65 5.35 1.45
N GLY A 42 -8.18 4.47 0.59
CA GLY A 42 -8.72 3.17 0.97
C GLY A 42 -7.66 2.12 1.27
N GLN A 43 -6.38 2.39 1.00
CA GLN A 43 -5.29 1.53 1.48
C GLN A 43 -5.23 1.59 3.00
N ASP A 44 -4.77 0.51 3.62
CA ASP A 44 -4.85 0.37 5.07
C ASP A 44 -3.51 0.71 5.75
N PHE A 45 -2.57 -0.22 5.73
CA PHE A 45 -1.20 0.00 6.17
C PHE A 45 -0.26 -0.12 4.98
N VAL A 46 0.27 0.99 4.51
CA VAL A 46 1.19 0.99 3.37
C VAL A 46 2.59 0.59 3.83
N HIS A 47 3.16 -0.40 3.15
CA HIS A 47 4.52 -0.87 3.40
C HIS A 47 5.52 -0.24 2.46
N LYS A 48 5.16 -0.12 1.18
CA LYS A 48 6.07 0.32 0.12
C LYS A 48 5.36 1.22 -0.87
N VAL A 49 6.05 2.26 -1.33
CA VAL A 49 5.62 3.15 -2.41
C VAL A 49 6.74 3.19 -3.43
N ASP A 50 6.44 2.89 -4.69
CA ASP A 50 7.38 2.93 -5.80
C ASP A 50 6.89 3.96 -6.84
N LEU A 51 7.74 4.91 -7.19
CA LEU A 51 7.52 5.89 -8.26
C LEU A 51 8.48 5.58 -9.41
N ILE A 52 7.96 5.30 -10.60
CA ILE A 52 8.72 5.05 -11.83
C ILE A 52 8.47 6.18 -12.82
N LEU A 53 9.53 6.71 -13.42
CA LEU A 53 9.47 7.80 -14.40
C LEU A 53 10.72 7.79 -15.31
N PRO A 54 10.70 8.50 -16.44
CA PRO A 54 11.90 8.78 -17.23
C PRO A 54 13.02 9.41 -16.40
N GLU A 55 14.25 8.93 -16.56
CA GLU A 55 15.40 9.32 -15.74
C GLU A 55 15.75 10.82 -15.85
N GLU A 56 15.47 11.44 -16.99
CA GLU A 56 15.63 12.88 -17.21
C GLU A 56 14.82 13.77 -16.23
N LEU A 57 13.76 13.22 -15.62
CA LEU A 57 12.94 13.93 -14.64
C LEU A 57 13.39 13.67 -13.19
N LEU A 58 14.42 12.83 -12.97
CA LEU A 58 14.88 12.46 -11.64
C LEU A 58 15.34 13.67 -10.83
N GLN A 59 16.10 14.59 -11.45
CA GLN A 59 16.59 15.78 -10.74
C GLN A 59 15.43 16.68 -10.27
N LEU A 60 14.41 16.84 -11.11
CA LEU A 60 13.22 17.61 -10.78
C LEU A 60 12.47 17.01 -9.58
N VAL A 61 12.37 15.68 -9.51
CA VAL A 61 11.77 14.99 -8.37
C VAL A 61 12.66 15.11 -7.13
N LYS A 62 13.98 15.02 -7.29
CA LYS A 62 14.93 15.22 -6.19
C LYS A 62 14.76 16.60 -5.57
N ASP A 63 14.67 17.64 -6.37
CA ASP A 63 14.59 19.02 -5.88
C ASP A 63 13.22 19.34 -5.27
N LYS A 64 12.12 18.96 -5.95
CA LYS A 64 10.76 19.36 -5.55
C LYS A 64 10.09 18.44 -4.55
N ILE A 65 10.52 17.18 -4.45
CA ILE A 65 9.79 16.15 -3.69
C ILE A 65 10.66 15.55 -2.59
N THR A 66 11.86 15.07 -2.92
CA THR A 66 12.72 14.38 -1.93
C THR A 66 13.77 15.27 -1.29
N GLY A 67 13.91 16.52 -1.73
CA GLY A 67 14.96 17.44 -1.30
C GLY A 67 14.79 17.93 0.14
N ASP A 68 13.56 17.86 0.67
CA ASP A 68 13.26 18.14 2.07
C ASP A 68 13.08 16.81 2.85
N PRO A 69 14.06 16.41 3.69
CA PRO A 69 13.97 15.19 4.49
C PRO A 69 12.81 15.17 5.48
N SER A 70 12.26 16.33 5.86
CA SER A 70 11.15 16.41 6.82
C SER A 70 9.83 15.89 6.23
N ARG A 71 9.73 15.81 4.91
CA ARG A 71 8.56 15.27 4.19
C ARG A 71 8.55 13.73 4.14
N ALA A 72 9.66 13.09 4.48
CA ALA A 72 9.73 11.62 4.54
C ALA A 72 8.85 11.09 5.68
N PRO A 73 8.05 10.03 5.45
CA PRO A 73 7.12 9.53 6.46
C PRO A 73 7.89 8.86 7.60
N VAL A 74 7.59 9.30 8.82
CA VAL A 74 8.20 8.81 10.06
C VAL A 74 7.26 7.84 10.75
N PHE A 75 7.77 6.74 11.26
CA PHE A 75 7.02 5.83 12.13
C PHE A 75 7.88 5.39 13.31
N TYR A 76 7.26 4.79 14.30
CA TYR A 76 7.92 4.32 15.52
C TYR A 76 7.69 2.82 15.68
N LYS A 77 8.73 2.13 16.13
CA LYS A 77 8.65 0.76 16.63
C LYS A 77 8.66 0.81 18.15
N VAL A 78 7.67 0.21 18.79
CA VAL A 78 7.58 0.12 20.25
C VAL A 78 7.30 -1.31 20.67
N ILE A 79 7.94 -1.75 21.76
CA ILE A 79 7.65 -3.05 22.38
C ILE A 79 6.84 -2.81 23.65
N MET A 80 5.55 -3.14 23.61
CA MET A 80 4.63 -2.94 24.73
C MET A 80 3.47 -3.94 24.71
N LYS A 81 2.82 -4.14 25.85
CA LYS A 81 1.62 -4.98 25.99
C LYS A 81 0.40 -4.27 25.43
N LEU A 82 -0.60 -5.03 24.99
CA LEU A 82 -1.88 -4.47 24.52
C LEU A 82 -2.55 -3.62 25.60
N GLY A 83 -2.54 -4.06 26.86
CA GLY A 83 -3.16 -3.32 27.97
C GLY A 83 -2.60 -1.91 28.13
N GLN A 84 -1.29 -1.71 27.89
CA GLN A 84 -0.64 -0.40 28.01
C GLN A 84 -1.14 0.61 26.96
N ILE A 85 -1.69 0.15 25.84
CA ILE A 85 -2.29 0.99 24.79
C ILE A 85 -3.71 1.44 25.19
N LEU A 86 -4.37 0.66 26.05
CA LEU A 86 -5.75 0.85 26.49
C LEU A 86 -5.85 1.60 27.83
N GLU A 87 -4.73 2.09 28.36
CA GLU A 87 -4.63 2.74 29.67
C GLU A 87 -4.07 4.16 29.58
N GLY A 88 -4.47 4.99 30.54
CA GLY A 88 -3.90 6.31 30.78
C GLY A 88 -3.93 7.27 29.59
N HIS A 89 -2.92 8.15 29.53
CA HIS A 89 -2.80 9.16 28.49
C HIS A 89 -2.61 8.57 27.08
N PHE A 90 -1.98 7.40 26.96
CA PHE A 90 -1.83 6.77 25.65
C PHE A 90 -3.19 6.49 25.03
N PHE A 91 -4.09 5.89 25.81
CA PHE A 91 -5.45 5.63 25.37
C PHE A 91 -6.19 6.93 25.04
N THR A 92 -6.22 7.90 25.94
CA THR A 92 -7.05 9.10 25.76
C THR A 92 -6.60 9.97 24.60
N GLU A 93 -5.29 10.13 24.41
CA GLU A 93 -4.72 11.03 23.41
C GLU A 93 -4.62 10.38 22.02
N TYR A 94 -4.25 9.10 21.93
CA TYR A 94 -3.98 8.45 20.64
C TYR A 94 -5.11 7.54 20.14
N ILE A 95 -5.69 6.71 21.01
CA ILE A 95 -6.40 5.48 20.56
C ILE A 95 -7.89 5.47 20.87
N LYS A 96 -8.35 6.19 21.91
CA LYS A 96 -9.77 6.27 22.34
C LYS A 96 -10.69 6.61 21.19
N ARG A 97 -10.18 7.31 20.20
CA ARG A 97 -10.87 7.75 19.00
C ARG A 97 -10.90 6.75 17.84
N GLY A 98 -10.59 5.48 18.07
CA GLY A 98 -10.52 4.46 17.03
C GLY A 98 -11.18 3.12 17.36
N VAL A 99 -10.90 2.16 16.48
CA VAL A 99 -11.35 0.77 16.55
C VAL A 99 -10.14 -0.11 16.78
N LEU A 100 -10.16 -0.93 17.83
CA LEU A 100 -9.21 -2.02 18.02
C LEU A 100 -9.71 -3.25 17.29
N MET A 101 -8.98 -3.71 16.29
CA MET A 101 -9.25 -4.95 15.58
C MET A 101 -8.10 -5.93 15.78
N MET A 102 -8.40 -7.14 16.25
CA MET A 102 -7.43 -8.18 16.54
C MET A 102 -7.77 -9.45 15.78
N TYR A 103 -6.76 -10.07 15.19
CA TYR A 103 -6.86 -11.36 14.50
C TYR A 103 -6.19 -12.42 15.37
N LEU A 104 -6.99 -13.25 16.01
CA LEU A 104 -6.54 -14.25 16.99
C LEU A 104 -6.56 -15.65 16.39
N ASP A 105 -5.64 -16.52 16.78
CA ASP A 105 -5.84 -17.96 16.57
C ASP A 105 -6.88 -18.51 17.55
N LYS A 106 -7.29 -19.76 17.30
CA LYS A 106 -8.33 -20.45 18.10
C LYS A 106 -8.00 -20.44 19.59
N GLU A 107 -6.79 -20.87 19.93
CA GLU A 107 -6.38 -21.04 21.33
C GLU A 107 -6.39 -19.70 22.07
N THR A 108 -5.79 -18.66 21.47
CA THR A 108 -5.75 -17.32 22.05
C THR A 108 -7.15 -16.73 22.17
N TYR A 109 -8.01 -16.93 21.16
CA TYR A 109 -9.40 -16.46 21.19
C TYR A 109 -10.22 -17.11 22.31
N GLU A 110 -10.18 -18.44 22.41
CA GLU A 110 -10.93 -19.21 23.42
C GLU A 110 -10.45 -18.86 24.83
N ARG A 111 -9.14 -18.72 25.05
CA ARG A 111 -8.57 -18.29 26.32
C ARG A 111 -8.94 -16.85 26.68
N ALA A 112 -8.97 -15.94 25.70
CA ALA A 112 -9.32 -14.54 25.92
C ALA A 112 -10.79 -14.35 26.30
N GLY A 113 -11.68 -15.28 25.91
CA GLY A 113 -13.11 -15.21 26.24
C GLY A 113 -13.81 -13.98 25.67
N LEU A 114 -13.29 -13.43 24.56
CA LEU A 114 -13.82 -12.25 23.90
C LEU A 114 -14.83 -12.62 22.82
N VAL A 115 -15.74 -11.70 22.50
CA VAL A 115 -16.72 -11.92 21.43
C VAL A 115 -16.08 -11.57 20.09
N GLY A 116 -15.97 -12.57 19.21
CA GLY A 116 -15.44 -12.41 17.87
C GLY A 116 -16.22 -13.21 16.84
N LYS A 117 -15.84 -13.06 15.57
CA LYS A 117 -16.40 -13.82 14.45
C LYS A 117 -15.28 -14.63 13.79
N PRO A 118 -15.56 -15.85 13.32
CA PRO A 118 -14.59 -16.59 12.53
C PRO A 118 -14.25 -15.79 11.26
N HIS A 119 -12.97 -15.77 10.89
CA HIS A 119 -12.44 -15.11 9.72
C HIS A 119 -11.70 -16.12 8.84
N GLY A 120 -11.94 -16.02 7.53
CA GLY A 120 -11.55 -16.99 6.52
C GLY A 120 -12.69 -17.92 6.11
N VAL A 121 -12.54 -18.52 4.92
CA VAL A 121 -13.56 -19.37 4.30
C VAL A 121 -13.77 -20.64 5.13
N LYS A 122 -15.01 -20.87 5.56
CA LYS A 122 -15.42 -22.13 6.20
C LYS A 122 -15.14 -23.29 5.24
N GLY A 123 -14.26 -24.23 5.62
CA GLY A 123 -14.28 -25.58 5.04
C GLY A 123 -13.10 -26.05 4.17
N LYS A 124 -11.91 -25.41 4.17
CA LYS A 124 -10.74 -25.98 3.46
C LYS A 124 -9.70 -26.59 4.42
N ARG A 125 -9.30 -27.84 4.14
CA ARG A 125 -8.17 -28.53 4.80
C ARG A 125 -6.90 -27.70 4.64
N GLY A 126 -6.26 -27.34 5.75
CA GLY A 126 -4.93 -26.70 5.77
C GLY A 126 -4.89 -25.24 6.26
N LEU A 127 -6.01 -24.51 6.26
CA LEU A 127 -6.04 -23.15 6.80
C LEU A 127 -6.49 -23.17 8.27
N LYS A 128 -5.65 -22.67 9.19
CA LYS A 128 -6.06 -22.44 10.58
C LYS A 128 -7.06 -21.27 10.58
N PRO A 129 -8.32 -21.47 11.01
CA PRO A 129 -9.26 -20.36 11.13
C PRO A 129 -8.69 -19.31 12.10
N ARG A 130 -8.90 -18.03 11.79
CA ARG A 130 -8.65 -16.92 12.71
C ARG A 130 -9.99 -16.42 13.24
N TRP A 131 -9.97 -15.72 14.36
CA TRP A 131 -11.11 -15.01 14.91
C TRP A 131 -10.82 -13.52 14.88
N ILE A 132 -11.70 -12.74 14.26
CA ILE A 132 -11.66 -11.29 14.34
C ILE A 132 -12.43 -10.87 15.59
N VAL A 133 -11.73 -10.18 16.49
CA VAL A 133 -12.31 -9.50 17.64
C VAL A 133 -12.17 -8.00 17.40
N GLN A 134 -13.29 -7.28 17.48
CA GLN A 134 -13.34 -5.86 17.17
C GLN A 134 -14.00 -5.08 18.29
N PHE A 135 -13.36 -3.99 18.73
CA PHE A 135 -13.89 -3.07 19.72
C PHE A 135 -13.87 -1.65 19.16
N GLU A 136 -15.04 -1.02 19.10
CA GLU A 136 -15.14 0.42 18.93
C GLU A 136 -14.93 1.08 20.29
N LEU A 137 -13.76 1.71 20.49
CA LEU A 137 -13.28 2.12 21.81
C LEU A 137 -14.04 3.31 22.41
N ARG A 138 -14.91 3.97 21.63
CA ARG A 138 -15.86 4.99 22.11
C ARG A 138 -17.25 4.45 22.43
N SER A 139 -17.56 3.21 22.09
CA SER A 139 -18.89 2.68 22.30
C SER A 139 -19.25 2.65 23.79
N PRO A 140 -20.53 2.79 24.17
CA PRO A 140 -20.95 2.80 25.58
C PRO A 140 -20.52 1.56 26.38
N SER A 141 -20.33 0.42 25.71
CA SER A 141 -19.83 -0.83 26.33
C SER A 141 -18.33 -0.80 26.66
N MET A 142 -17.58 0.14 26.08
CA MET A 142 -16.15 0.35 26.28
C MET A 142 -15.82 1.44 27.30
N LEU A 143 -16.82 1.92 28.05
CA LEU A 143 -16.60 2.78 29.21
C LEU A 143 -16.06 1.95 30.38
N HIS A 144 -15.22 2.58 31.22
CA HIS A 144 -14.68 1.94 32.42
C HIS A 144 -15.80 1.49 33.36
N GLY A 145 -15.67 0.28 33.92
CA GLY A 145 -16.69 -0.33 34.79
C GLY A 145 -17.87 -0.94 34.04
N LYS A 146 -17.83 -0.97 32.71
CA LYS A 146 -18.78 -1.75 31.90
C LYS A 146 -18.18 -3.11 31.58
N LYS A 147 -19.04 -4.13 31.61
CA LYS A 147 -18.68 -5.54 31.34
C LYS A 147 -17.88 -5.73 30.03
N GLY A 148 -18.13 -4.91 29.00
CA GLY A 148 -17.40 -4.97 27.74
C GLY A 148 -15.93 -4.59 27.90
N PHE A 149 -15.66 -3.41 28.45
CA PHE A 149 -14.31 -2.95 28.76
C PHE A 149 -13.60 -3.85 29.77
N ASP A 150 -14.29 -4.26 30.85
CA ASP A 150 -13.71 -5.08 31.91
C ASP A 150 -13.25 -6.45 31.39
N ARG A 151 -13.98 -7.05 30.44
CA ARG A 151 -13.56 -8.28 29.76
C ARG A 151 -12.30 -8.08 28.92
N LEU A 152 -12.22 -6.98 28.16
CA LEU A 152 -11.02 -6.66 27.39
C LEU A 152 -9.81 -6.42 28.30
N ALA A 153 -9.99 -5.66 29.38
CA ALA A 153 -8.95 -5.41 30.38
C ALA A 153 -8.49 -6.72 31.05
N TYR A 154 -9.42 -7.61 31.40
CA TYR A 154 -9.09 -8.94 31.92
C TYR A 154 -8.28 -9.75 30.92
N ALA A 155 -8.68 -9.77 29.65
CA ALA A 155 -7.93 -10.46 28.60
C ALA A 155 -6.52 -9.86 28.42
N CYS A 156 -6.37 -8.53 28.52
CA CYS A 156 -5.05 -7.89 28.48
C CYS A 156 -4.15 -8.30 29.64
N LYS A 157 -4.72 -8.48 30.84
CA LYS A 157 -3.98 -8.88 32.04
C LYS A 157 -3.58 -10.35 32.04
N ASN A 158 -4.43 -11.24 31.53
CA ASN A 158 -4.28 -12.69 31.69
C ASN A 158 -3.87 -13.43 30.40
N VAL A 159 -4.17 -12.86 29.23
CA VAL A 159 -3.94 -13.50 27.93
C VAL A 159 -2.97 -12.68 27.06
N PHE A 160 -3.24 -11.39 26.85
CA PHE A 160 -2.34 -10.49 26.08
C PHE A 160 -1.30 -9.80 26.97
N ASN A 161 -0.74 -10.57 27.90
CA ASN A 161 0.13 -10.06 28.96
C ASN A 161 1.62 -10.06 28.59
N THR A 162 1.96 -10.53 27.40
CA THR A 162 3.29 -10.47 26.82
C THR A 162 3.44 -9.23 25.94
N PRO A 163 4.56 -8.49 26.02
CA PRO A 163 4.82 -7.40 25.09
C PRO A 163 4.92 -7.89 23.66
N ILE A 164 4.38 -7.12 22.71
CA ILE A 164 4.54 -7.36 21.27
C ILE A 164 5.14 -6.12 20.60
N THR A 165 5.65 -6.30 19.38
CA THR A 165 6.14 -5.19 18.57
C THR A 165 4.97 -4.48 17.88
N TRP A 166 4.88 -3.17 18.10
CA TRP A 166 3.94 -2.26 17.46
C TRP A 166 4.67 -1.38 16.47
N LEU A 167 4.07 -1.19 15.29
CA LEU A 167 4.42 -0.09 14.38
C LEU A 167 3.39 1.02 14.59
N PHE A 168 3.87 2.22 14.84
CA PHE A 168 3.04 3.36 15.24
C PHE A 168 3.34 4.57 14.35
N HIS A 169 2.29 5.21 13.85
CA HIS A 169 2.36 6.48 13.12
C HIS A 169 1.30 7.43 13.68
N ASN A 170 1.71 8.62 14.09
CA ASN A 170 0.80 9.64 14.58
C ASN A 170 0.25 10.47 13.41
N LEU A 171 -1.04 10.31 13.10
CA LEU A 171 -1.73 11.09 12.05
C LEU A 171 -2.12 12.51 12.52
N SER A 172 -1.96 12.81 13.80
CA SER A 172 -2.38 14.05 14.45
C SER A 172 -1.19 14.78 15.08
N LYS A 173 -1.44 15.87 15.80
CA LYS A 173 -0.41 16.54 16.61
C LYS A 173 0.05 15.61 17.73
N THR A 174 1.35 15.62 18.03
CA THR A 174 1.90 14.87 19.16
C THR A 174 1.46 15.53 20.48
N PRO A 175 0.85 14.77 21.41
CA PRO A 175 0.49 15.26 22.74
C PRO A 175 1.72 15.71 23.54
N VAL A 176 1.51 16.60 24.50
CA VAL A 176 2.56 17.08 25.41
C VAL A 176 2.09 16.87 26.86
N PRO A 177 2.78 16.02 27.66
CA PRO A 177 3.92 15.18 27.28
C PRO A 177 3.49 14.01 26.36
N ASP A 178 4.41 13.54 25.50
CA ASP A 178 4.14 12.41 24.60
C ASP A 178 4.10 11.09 25.40
N PRO A 179 2.93 10.41 25.48
CA PRO A 179 2.83 9.17 26.25
C PRO A 179 3.58 7.99 25.60
N LEU A 180 3.93 8.08 24.31
CA LEU A 180 4.71 7.05 23.61
C LEU A 180 6.15 6.96 24.16
N LEU A 181 6.74 8.08 24.59
CA LEU A 181 8.13 8.14 25.05
C LEU A 181 8.42 7.26 26.27
N ARG A 182 7.40 7.01 27.11
CA ARG A 182 7.51 6.10 28.27
C ARG A 182 7.84 4.65 27.89
N HIS A 183 7.64 4.31 26.62
CA HIS A 183 7.86 2.98 26.07
C HIS A 183 9.12 2.90 25.19
N TYR A 184 10.04 3.87 25.30
CA TYR A 184 11.32 3.91 24.60
C TYR A 184 11.20 3.61 23.09
N PRO A 185 10.40 4.39 22.34
CA PRO A 185 10.15 4.13 20.93
C PRO A 185 11.42 4.26 20.11
N THR A 186 11.62 3.35 19.15
CA THR A 186 12.63 3.51 18.11
C THR A 186 12.02 4.23 16.92
N LYS A 187 12.54 5.41 16.59
CA LYS A 187 12.10 6.22 15.44
C LYS A 187 12.72 5.70 14.14
N TYR A 188 11.90 5.58 13.10
CA TYR A 188 12.32 5.27 11.73
C TYR A 188 11.82 6.35 10.79
N THR A 189 12.66 6.74 9.84
CA THR A 189 12.28 7.61 8.72
C THR A 189 12.35 6.81 7.43
N SER A 190 11.27 6.81 6.66
CA SER A 190 11.23 6.10 5.38
C SER A 190 11.84 7.01 4.31
N HIS A 191 13.16 7.01 4.20
CA HIS A 191 13.86 7.82 3.19
C HIS A 191 13.61 7.30 1.77
N ALA A 192 13.71 8.20 0.80
CA ALA A 192 13.64 7.84 -0.61
C ALA A 192 14.93 7.10 -1.02
N GLY A 193 14.80 5.85 -1.46
CA GLY A 193 15.84 5.13 -2.18
C GLY A 193 15.69 5.34 -3.68
N VAL A 194 16.79 5.57 -4.40
CA VAL A 194 16.77 5.80 -5.85
C VAL A 194 17.50 4.65 -6.54
N THR A 195 16.89 4.13 -7.60
CA THR A 195 17.49 3.21 -8.57
C THR A 195 17.42 3.92 -9.92
N ASP A 196 18.56 4.34 -10.47
CA ASP A 196 18.69 5.00 -11.78
C ASP A 196 19.48 4.11 -12.76
N GLY A 197 19.65 4.57 -14.00
CA GLY A 197 20.38 3.83 -15.03
C GLY A 197 19.64 2.60 -15.57
N LEU A 198 18.32 2.50 -15.34
CA LEU A 198 17.50 1.40 -15.87
C LEU A 198 17.29 1.63 -17.36
N PHE A 199 18.17 1.07 -18.20
CA PHE A 199 18.05 1.15 -19.65
C PHE A 199 17.13 0.04 -20.17
N THR A 200 15.88 0.40 -20.46
CA THR A 200 14.77 -0.52 -20.68
C THR A 200 14.10 -0.33 -22.04
N LYS A 201 13.48 -1.40 -22.52
CA LYS A 201 12.48 -1.37 -23.58
C LYS A 201 11.15 -0.90 -22.99
N VAL A 202 10.59 0.17 -23.53
CA VAL A 202 9.40 0.87 -23.07
C VAL A 202 8.25 0.65 -24.08
N PRO A 203 7.16 -0.04 -23.70
CA PRO A 203 6.01 -0.24 -24.56
C PRO A 203 5.20 1.06 -24.70
N SER A 204 4.23 1.07 -25.61
CA SER A 204 3.24 2.16 -25.63
C SER A 204 2.44 2.19 -24.34
N LEU A 205 2.58 3.27 -23.56
CA LEU A 205 1.93 3.43 -22.26
C LEU A 205 0.53 4.07 -22.34
N LYS A 206 0.07 4.40 -23.55
CA LYS A 206 -1.26 4.96 -23.78
C LYS A 206 -2.13 3.94 -24.52
N PRO A 207 -3.36 3.67 -24.04
CA PRO A 207 -4.27 2.79 -24.77
C PRO A 207 -4.51 3.31 -26.20
N PRO A 208 -4.45 2.44 -27.23
CA PRO A 208 -4.79 2.82 -28.59
C PRO A 208 -6.17 3.50 -28.70
N PRO A 209 -6.34 4.57 -29.50
CA PRO A 209 -7.62 5.28 -29.64
C PRO A 209 -8.80 4.38 -29.99
N ALA A 210 -8.57 3.38 -30.84
CA ALA A 210 -9.60 2.42 -31.27
C ALA A 210 -10.23 1.64 -30.08
N ILE A 211 -9.45 1.32 -29.04
CA ILE A 211 -9.94 0.65 -27.83
C ILE A 211 -10.87 1.58 -27.04
N LEU A 212 -10.51 2.87 -26.96
CA LEU A 212 -11.26 3.87 -26.22
C LEU A 212 -12.57 4.26 -26.94
N GLU A 213 -12.53 4.41 -28.26
CA GLU A 213 -13.67 4.76 -29.10
C GLU A 213 -14.72 3.64 -29.15
N SER A 214 -14.27 2.39 -29.30
CA SER A 214 -15.14 1.21 -29.30
C SER A 214 -15.68 0.85 -27.92
N GLN A 215 -15.16 1.47 -26.85
CA GLN A 215 -15.39 1.09 -25.45
C GLN A 215 -15.17 -0.40 -25.20
N ASN A 216 -14.24 -1.03 -25.93
CA ASN A 216 -13.96 -2.45 -25.80
C ASN A 216 -13.25 -2.73 -24.48
N ARG A 217 -14.00 -3.24 -23.51
CA ARG A 217 -13.51 -3.55 -22.18
C ARG A 217 -12.51 -4.71 -22.16
N LEU A 218 -12.60 -5.66 -23.09
CA LEU A 218 -11.68 -6.80 -23.14
C LEU A 218 -10.29 -6.34 -23.55
N ASP A 219 -10.20 -5.63 -24.68
CA ASP A 219 -8.92 -5.10 -25.19
C ASP A 219 -8.28 -4.12 -24.19
N LEU A 220 -9.07 -3.29 -23.50
CA LEU A 220 -8.57 -2.42 -22.45
C LEU A 220 -7.98 -3.20 -21.28
N ASN A 221 -8.60 -4.32 -20.88
CA ASN A 221 -8.09 -5.15 -19.80
C ASN A 221 -6.82 -5.90 -20.20
N GLU A 222 -6.73 -6.37 -21.45
CA GLU A 222 -5.52 -7.00 -21.99
C GLU A 222 -4.35 -6.02 -21.99
N PHE A 223 -4.54 -4.85 -22.63
CA PHE A 223 -3.57 -3.76 -22.62
C PHE A 223 -3.14 -3.39 -21.19
N ALA A 224 -4.10 -3.22 -20.28
CA ALA A 224 -3.79 -2.86 -18.91
C ALA A 224 -3.05 -3.97 -18.16
N THR A 225 -3.33 -5.24 -18.44
CA THR A 225 -2.64 -6.38 -17.83
C THR A 225 -1.18 -6.41 -18.26
N ASP A 226 -0.93 -6.26 -19.55
CA ASP A 226 0.41 -6.22 -20.14
C ASP A 226 1.26 -5.08 -19.57
N ILE A 227 0.69 -3.87 -19.48
CA ILE A 227 1.40 -2.72 -18.91
C ILE A 227 1.65 -2.90 -17.41
N TYR A 228 0.73 -3.50 -16.67
CA TYR A 228 0.94 -3.79 -15.24
C TYR A 228 2.03 -4.84 -15.02
N GLU A 229 2.10 -5.88 -15.86
CA GLU A 229 3.17 -6.87 -15.82
C GLU A 229 4.52 -6.21 -16.11
N TRP A 230 4.62 -5.41 -17.17
CA TRP A 230 5.84 -4.66 -17.50
C TRP A 230 6.29 -3.73 -16.35
N LEU A 231 5.37 -2.93 -15.79
CA LEU A 231 5.65 -2.09 -14.62
C LEU A 231 6.13 -2.92 -13.42
N SER A 232 5.54 -4.09 -13.20
CA SER A 232 5.93 -4.99 -12.11
C SER A 232 7.34 -5.54 -12.32
N LEU A 233 7.73 -5.86 -13.55
CA LEU A 233 9.10 -6.29 -13.87
C LEU A 233 10.13 -5.19 -13.64
N ILE A 234 9.81 -3.92 -13.90
CA ILE A 234 10.67 -2.78 -13.52
C ILE A 234 10.80 -2.71 -12.00
N ARG A 235 9.69 -2.84 -11.25
CA ARG A 235 9.72 -2.82 -9.78
C ARG A 235 10.55 -3.96 -9.19
N LEU A 236 10.61 -5.10 -9.88
CA LEU A 236 11.41 -6.27 -9.53
C LEU A 236 12.86 -6.19 -10.04
N GLU A 237 13.22 -5.14 -10.77
CA GLU A 237 14.54 -4.99 -11.41
C GLU A 237 14.87 -6.20 -12.30
N SER A 238 13.84 -6.74 -12.96
CA SER A 238 13.99 -7.92 -13.81
C SER A 238 14.81 -7.59 -15.04
N PRO A 239 15.79 -8.44 -15.42
CA PRO A 239 16.55 -8.23 -16.64
C PRO A 239 15.70 -8.33 -17.91
N ARG A 240 14.48 -8.89 -17.82
CA ARG A 240 13.58 -9.13 -18.96
C ARG A 240 13.08 -7.85 -19.66
N VAL A 241 13.14 -6.71 -18.98
CA VAL A 241 12.77 -5.41 -19.57
C VAL A 241 13.97 -4.63 -20.09
N ASN A 242 15.20 -5.13 -19.88
CA ASN A 242 16.42 -4.43 -20.29
C ASN A 242 16.59 -4.46 -21.81
N VAL A 243 17.16 -3.38 -22.37
CA VAL A 243 17.49 -3.33 -23.81
C VAL A 243 18.48 -4.42 -24.20
N SER A 244 19.48 -4.66 -23.35
CA SER A 244 20.54 -5.63 -23.58
C SER A 244 20.14 -7.07 -23.30
N ASP A 245 18.86 -7.34 -23.02
CA ASP A 245 18.41 -8.68 -22.68
C ASP A 245 18.51 -9.64 -23.87
N LYS A 246 19.10 -10.81 -23.63
CA LYS A 246 19.37 -11.85 -24.64
C LYS A 246 19.03 -13.23 -24.09
N ILE A 247 17.90 -13.34 -23.38
CA ILE A 247 17.46 -14.62 -22.85
C ILE A 247 17.12 -15.59 -23.98
N ASP A 248 17.46 -16.86 -23.77
CA ASP A 248 17.00 -17.94 -24.63
C ASP A 248 15.46 -18.02 -24.55
N PRO A 249 14.73 -17.93 -25.68
CA PRO A 249 13.28 -18.07 -25.71
C PRO A 249 12.75 -19.38 -25.10
N TYR A 250 13.57 -20.43 -25.06
CA TYR A 250 13.23 -21.67 -24.36
C TYR A 250 13.13 -21.49 -22.84
N LEU A 251 13.89 -20.55 -22.26
CA LEU A 251 13.90 -20.26 -20.82
C LEU A 251 12.87 -19.20 -20.43
N SER A 252 12.57 -18.24 -21.30
CA SER A 252 11.57 -17.20 -21.03
C SER A 252 10.93 -16.73 -22.33
N GLY A 253 9.62 -16.89 -22.44
CA GLY A 253 8.82 -16.37 -23.54
C GLY A 253 8.31 -14.94 -23.32
N TYR A 254 8.74 -14.26 -22.26
CA TYR A 254 8.31 -12.89 -22.00
C TYR A 254 8.88 -11.95 -23.09
N ALA A 255 8.01 -11.12 -23.65
CA ALA A 255 8.36 -10.03 -24.53
C ALA A 255 7.72 -8.74 -24.01
N VAL A 256 8.39 -7.61 -24.24
CA VAL A 256 7.81 -6.30 -23.89
C VAL A 256 6.53 -6.08 -24.72
N PRO A 257 5.43 -5.61 -24.11
CA PRO A 257 4.15 -5.49 -24.79
C PRO A 257 4.16 -4.60 -26.03
N GLY A 258 3.32 -4.94 -27.01
CA GLY A 258 3.15 -4.19 -28.26
C GLY A 258 3.99 -4.73 -29.43
N ASN A 259 3.83 -4.11 -30.60
CA ASN A 259 4.61 -4.49 -31.77
C ASN A 259 6.07 -4.02 -31.58
N PRO A 260 7.06 -4.76 -32.13
CA PRO A 260 8.47 -4.36 -32.03
C PRO A 260 8.77 -2.94 -32.53
N GLU A 261 7.99 -2.43 -33.48
CA GLU A 261 8.11 -1.08 -34.05
C GLU A 261 7.62 0.03 -33.09
N ASP A 262 6.71 -0.31 -32.17
CA ASP A 262 6.12 0.63 -31.21
C ASP A 262 6.93 0.70 -29.89
N VAL A 263 7.84 -0.26 -29.68
CA VAL A 263 8.68 -0.34 -28.48
C VAL A 263 9.85 0.62 -28.61
N GLN A 264 9.96 1.55 -27.65
CA GLN A 264 11.06 2.51 -27.60
C GLN A 264 12.11 2.10 -26.58
N GLU A 265 13.34 2.57 -26.76
CA GLU A 265 14.38 2.44 -25.74
C GLU A 265 14.37 3.68 -24.85
N GLY A 266 14.43 3.49 -23.53
CA GLY A 266 14.35 4.59 -22.58
C GLY A 266 15.13 4.32 -21.30
N LYS A 267 15.74 5.37 -20.76
CA LYS A 267 16.33 5.35 -19.42
C LYS A 267 15.28 5.72 -18.39
N LEU A 268 15.06 4.83 -17.44
CA LEU A 268 14.09 5.00 -16.37
C LEU A 268 14.81 5.10 -15.02
N CYS A 269 14.10 5.69 -14.07
CA CYS A 269 14.48 5.60 -12.67
C CYS A 269 13.28 5.16 -11.83
N ARG A 270 13.58 4.55 -10.69
CA ARG A 270 12.61 4.19 -9.65
C ARG A 270 13.01 4.84 -8.34
N ILE A 271 12.06 5.52 -7.72
CA ILE A 271 12.20 6.06 -6.36
C ILE A 271 11.29 5.26 -5.44
N SER A 272 11.84 4.73 -4.36
CA SER A 272 11.14 3.83 -3.44
C SER A 272 11.17 4.35 -2.01
N TRP A 273 10.02 4.29 -1.34
CA TRP A 273 9.90 4.53 0.10
C TRP A 273 9.38 3.26 0.76
N GLN A 274 10.04 2.80 1.81
CA GLN A 274 9.66 1.59 2.52
C GLN A 274 9.59 1.83 4.03
N GLY A 275 8.51 1.37 4.67
CA GLY A 275 8.29 1.59 6.09
C GLY A 275 6.86 1.27 6.52
N PHE A 276 6.33 2.07 7.46
CA PHE A 276 4.92 2.08 7.85
C PHE A 276 4.33 3.46 7.49
N ILE A 277 3.77 3.54 6.29
CA ILE A 277 3.43 4.79 5.61
C ILE A 277 1.91 5.00 5.71
N PRO A 278 1.43 6.20 6.09
CA PRO A 278 0.00 6.47 6.14
C PRO A 278 -0.57 6.68 4.72
N PRO A 279 -1.79 6.19 4.42
CA PRO A 279 -2.46 6.40 3.14
C PRO A 279 -2.58 7.87 2.72
N LYS A 280 -2.73 8.78 3.69
CA LYS A 280 -2.76 10.23 3.42
C LYS A 280 -1.45 10.74 2.81
N TRP A 281 -0.31 10.17 3.19
CA TRP A 281 0.98 10.55 2.61
C TRP A 281 1.10 10.07 1.16
N THR A 282 0.56 8.89 0.82
CA THR A 282 0.58 8.39 -0.56
C THR A 282 -0.34 9.20 -1.49
N GLN A 283 -1.44 9.73 -0.94
CA GLN A 283 -2.28 10.69 -1.63
C GLN A 283 -1.53 12.01 -1.90
N GLN A 284 -0.81 12.52 -0.89
CA GLN A 284 -0.02 13.75 -1.02
C GLN A 284 1.12 13.59 -2.04
N ILE A 285 1.87 12.47 -2.00
CA ILE A 285 2.97 12.24 -2.94
C ILE A 285 2.48 12.20 -4.39
N LEU A 286 1.30 11.61 -4.65
CA LEU A 286 0.70 11.63 -5.99
C LEU A 286 0.43 13.05 -6.47
N ALA A 287 -0.19 13.89 -5.62
CA ALA A 287 -0.45 15.28 -5.96
C ALA A 287 0.84 16.06 -6.20
N ASP A 288 1.85 15.87 -5.35
CA ASP A 288 3.16 16.51 -5.48
C ASP A 288 3.86 16.12 -6.79
N VAL A 289 3.80 14.84 -7.16
CA VAL A 289 4.34 14.34 -8.44
C VAL A 289 3.62 14.96 -9.63
N ILE A 290 2.28 15.00 -9.62
CA ILE A 290 1.50 15.58 -10.71
C ILE A 290 1.81 17.08 -10.90
N LEU A 291 1.93 17.83 -9.79
CA LEU A 291 2.24 19.25 -9.80
C LEU A 291 3.71 19.54 -10.14
N ALA A 292 4.63 18.64 -9.79
CA ALA A 292 6.06 18.83 -10.05
C ALA A 292 6.44 18.54 -11.49
N LEU A 293 5.89 17.46 -12.08
CA LEU A 293 6.30 16.93 -13.37
C LEU A 293 5.60 17.62 -14.56
N PRO A 294 6.27 17.76 -15.73
CA PRO A 294 5.65 18.32 -16.93
C PRO A 294 4.36 17.59 -17.34
N SER A 295 3.36 18.33 -17.83
CA SER A 295 2.03 17.80 -18.19
C SER A 295 2.07 16.66 -19.22
N LYS A 296 3.05 16.66 -20.12
CA LYS A 296 3.22 15.63 -21.15
C LYS A 296 4.02 14.40 -20.69
N SER A 297 4.65 14.44 -19.52
CA SER A 297 5.46 13.33 -19.02
C SER A 297 4.60 12.23 -18.40
N TRP A 298 5.03 10.99 -18.55
CA TRP A 298 4.40 9.86 -17.87
C TRP A 298 5.11 9.55 -16.55
N PHE A 299 4.37 8.93 -15.63
CA PHE A 299 4.92 8.32 -14.42
C PHE A 299 3.99 7.21 -13.94
N SER A 300 4.52 6.25 -13.18
CA SER A 300 3.76 5.24 -12.46
C SER A 300 4.02 5.34 -10.97
N LEU A 301 2.96 5.42 -10.15
CA LEU A 301 3.03 5.38 -8.69
C LEU A 301 2.33 4.11 -8.21
N SER A 302 3.08 3.21 -7.58
CA SER A 302 2.58 1.96 -6.99
C SER A 302 2.63 2.02 -5.47
N VAL A 303 1.56 1.57 -4.81
CA VAL A 303 1.38 1.62 -3.35
C VAL A 303 0.98 0.24 -2.86
N THR A 304 1.91 -0.43 -2.19
CA THR A 304 1.74 -1.80 -1.70
C THR A 304 1.55 -1.82 -0.20
N SER A 305 0.46 -2.44 0.24
CA SER A 305 0.09 -2.55 1.66
C SER A 305 0.64 -3.82 2.33
N PHE A 306 0.88 -3.78 3.65
CA PHE A 306 1.28 -4.97 4.43
C PHE A 306 0.28 -6.11 4.27
N ALA A 307 0.75 -7.32 3.97
CA ALA A 307 -0.10 -8.51 3.99
C ALA A 307 -0.72 -8.69 5.39
N ARG A 308 -2.05 -8.85 5.46
CA ARG A 308 -2.79 -9.05 6.72
C ARG A 308 -3.27 -10.48 6.93
N GLY A 309 -3.29 -11.28 5.87
CA GLY A 309 -3.79 -12.66 5.89
C GLY A 309 -2.67 -13.71 5.85
N ILE A 310 -3.03 -14.95 6.18
CA ILE A 310 -2.15 -16.13 6.07
C ILE A 310 -1.74 -16.40 4.61
N ILE A 311 -2.59 -16.01 3.65
CA ILE A 311 -2.38 -16.18 2.20
C ILE A 311 -1.34 -15.17 1.66
N GLY A 312 -0.95 -14.16 2.45
CA GLY A 312 -0.05 -13.12 1.97
C GLY A 312 -0.75 -12.07 1.09
N ASP A 313 -2.08 -12.11 0.97
CA ASP A 313 -2.84 -11.16 0.15
C ASP A 313 -2.61 -9.71 0.64
N SER A 314 -1.89 -8.95 -0.18
CA SER A 314 -1.71 -7.51 -0.04
C SER A 314 -2.69 -6.78 -0.95
N ALA A 315 -3.20 -5.64 -0.48
CA ALA A 315 -3.82 -4.68 -1.38
C ALA A 315 -2.67 -3.94 -2.08
N ASP A 316 -2.81 -3.71 -3.38
CA ASP A 316 -1.87 -2.92 -4.17
C ASP A 316 -2.67 -1.93 -5.02
N CYS A 317 -2.15 -0.72 -5.13
CA CYS A 317 -2.77 0.35 -5.92
C CYS A 317 -1.69 0.95 -6.81
N THR A 318 -1.83 0.78 -8.13
CA THR A 318 -0.88 1.33 -9.11
C THR A 318 -1.59 2.32 -10.01
N ILE A 319 -1.01 3.50 -10.18
CA ILE A 319 -1.57 4.60 -10.97
C ILE A 319 -0.53 5.00 -11.99
N LEU A 320 -0.89 4.94 -13.27
CA LEU A 320 -0.08 5.42 -14.39
C LEU A 320 -0.74 6.67 -14.98
N ARG A 321 0.02 7.76 -15.08
CA ARG A 321 -0.32 8.89 -15.98
C ARG A 321 0.29 8.59 -17.36
N PRO A 322 -0.51 8.37 -18.41
CA PRO A 322 0.03 8.10 -19.75
C PRO A 322 0.79 9.31 -20.33
N PRO A 323 1.70 9.08 -21.29
CA PRO A 323 2.42 10.16 -21.96
C PRO A 323 1.48 11.06 -22.76
N SER A 324 1.80 12.36 -22.81
CA SER A 324 1.02 13.39 -23.51
C SER A 324 -0.47 13.47 -23.12
N ALA A 325 -0.83 12.99 -21.93
CA ALA A 325 -2.19 12.92 -21.45
C ALA A 325 -2.31 13.37 -19.98
N PRO A 326 -2.12 14.67 -19.69
CA PRO A 326 -1.97 15.18 -18.31
C PRO A 326 -3.15 14.89 -17.40
N GLY A 327 -4.36 14.86 -17.97
CA GLY A 327 -5.58 14.58 -17.24
C GLY A 327 -5.93 13.11 -17.20
N GLU A 328 -5.30 12.23 -17.97
CA GLU A 328 -5.72 10.82 -18.04
C GLU A 328 -4.94 9.95 -17.05
N TYR A 329 -5.54 8.84 -16.62
CA TYR A 329 -4.87 7.85 -15.80
C TYR A 329 -5.38 6.43 -16.06
N ILE A 330 -4.50 5.46 -15.84
CA ILE A 330 -4.85 4.06 -15.67
C ILE A 330 -4.60 3.70 -14.20
N LEU A 331 -5.58 3.07 -13.55
CA LEU A 331 -5.52 2.61 -12.18
C LEU A 331 -5.72 1.10 -12.14
N TRP A 332 -4.79 0.40 -11.49
CA TRP A 332 -4.93 -1.00 -11.07
C TRP A 332 -5.17 -1.01 -9.55
N ASP A 333 -6.38 -1.37 -9.15
CA ASP A 333 -6.81 -1.47 -7.75
C ASP A 333 -6.96 -2.95 -7.39
N ILE A 334 -5.91 -3.54 -6.81
CA ILE A 334 -5.89 -4.93 -6.35
C ILE A 334 -6.43 -4.96 -4.94
N ARG A 335 -7.64 -5.52 -4.80
CA ARG A 335 -8.32 -5.63 -3.52
C ARG A 335 -8.13 -7.01 -2.92
N ARG A 336 -7.96 -7.03 -1.60
CA ARG A 336 -7.94 -8.24 -0.79
C ARG A 336 -9.31 -8.92 -0.84
N HIS A 337 -9.31 -10.23 -0.60
CA HIS A 337 -10.53 -10.93 -0.19
C HIS A 337 -10.82 -10.61 1.28
N ASP A 338 -12.05 -10.21 1.58
CA ASP A 338 -12.54 -9.92 2.93
C ASP A 338 -12.93 -11.19 3.71
#